data_AF-A0A0D3LVM9-F1
#
_entry.id   AF-A0A0D3LVM9-F1
#
_cell.length_a   1.000
_cell.length_b   1.000
_cell.length_c   1.000
_cell.angle_alpha   90.00
_cell.angle_beta   90.00
_cell.angle_gamma   90.00
#
_symmetry.space_group_name_H-M   'P 1'
#
loop_
_entity.id
_entity.type
_entity.pdbx_description
1 polymer ?
#
loop_
_entity_poly.entity_id
_entity_poly.type
_entity_poly.pdbx_seq_one_letter_code
_entity_poly.pdbx_strand_id
1 'polypeptide(L)'
;LTAILGPLVAERRAMKESRLILSIGGLLRSFRFFFRGTGYDEKMVREMEGLEASGSTYICTLCDSTRAEASQNMVLHSITRSHEENLERYEIWRTNPFSESADELRDRVKGVSAKPFMETQPTLDALHCDIGNATEFYKIFQDEIGEMYQKVNPAREERRCWRSALDKQLRKKMKLKPVMRMNGNYARRLMTRETVEVVCELVPSEERRKALRELMELYLQMKPVWRSTCPARDCPDQVCRYSFNSQRFAEILSTTFKYRYDGKITNYLHKTL
;
A
#
# COMPACT_ATOMS: atom_id res chain seq x y z
N LEU A 1 22.44 5.21 -11.49
CA LEU A 1 22.11 4.15 -10.51
C LEU A 1 22.46 2.76 -11.06
N THR A 2 21.89 2.36 -12.20
CA THR A 2 22.15 1.04 -12.84
C THR A 2 23.62 0.76 -13.11
N ALA A 3 24.40 1.75 -13.56
CA ALA A 3 25.85 1.61 -13.76
C ALA A 3 26.61 1.22 -12.46
N ILE A 4 26.13 1.67 -11.30
CA ILE A 4 26.76 1.38 -10.00
C ILE A 4 26.28 0.02 -9.47
N LEU A 5 24.98 -0.28 -9.61
CA LEU A 5 24.39 -1.52 -9.09
C LEU A 5 24.55 -2.74 -10.01
N GLY A 6 24.94 -2.53 -11.28
CA GLY A 6 25.08 -3.58 -12.29
C GLY A 6 25.95 -4.75 -11.84
N PRO A 7 27.18 -4.51 -11.35
CA PRO A 7 28.04 -5.58 -10.84
C PRO A 7 27.38 -6.40 -9.72
N LEU A 8 26.73 -5.76 -8.75
CA LEU A 8 26.06 -6.45 -7.64
C LEU A 8 24.90 -7.32 -8.11
N VAL A 9 24.13 -6.87 -9.10
CA VAL A 9 23.03 -7.67 -9.68
C VAL A 9 23.59 -8.90 -10.42
N ALA A 10 24.69 -8.74 -11.16
CA ALA A 10 25.35 -9.82 -11.87
C ALA A 10 25.92 -10.88 -10.90
N GLU A 11 26.64 -10.44 -9.86
CA GLU A 11 27.15 -11.31 -8.80
C GLU A 11 26.02 -12.05 -8.07
N ARG A 12 24.96 -11.33 -7.69
CA ARG A 12 23.76 -11.94 -7.07
C ARG A 12 23.16 -13.04 -7.95
N ARG A 13 23.08 -12.82 -9.26
CA ARG A 13 22.55 -13.82 -10.20
C ARG A 13 23.45 -15.05 -10.26
N ALA A 14 24.76 -14.87 -10.39
CA ALA A 14 25.72 -15.98 -10.41
C ALA A 14 25.72 -16.80 -9.09
N MET A 15 25.49 -16.15 -7.95
CA MET A 15 25.38 -16.81 -6.64
C MET A 15 24.13 -17.70 -6.50
N LYS A 16 23.06 -17.47 -7.27
CA LYS A 16 21.84 -18.31 -7.19
C LYS A 16 22.06 -19.72 -7.72
N GLU A 17 22.96 -19.89 -8.68
CA GLU A 17 23.22 -21.15 -9.40
C GLU A 17 24.42 -21.92 -8.82
N SER A 18 25.16 -21.32 -7.89
CA SER A 18 26.37 -21.89 -7.31
C SER A 18 26.19 -22.31 -5.85
N ARG A 19 27.19 -23.04 -5.34
CA ARG A 19 27.33 -23.40 -3.92
C ARG A 19 28.63 -22.81 -3.39
N LEU A 20 28.57 -22.15 -2.23
CA LEU A 20 29.78 -21.69 -1.54
C LEU A 20 30.31 -22.81 -0.66
N ILE A 21 31.61 -23.09 -0.72
CA ILE A 21 32.30 -24.02 0.17
C ILE A 21 33.19 -23.21 1.11
N LEU A 22 33.00 -23.36 2.42
CA LEU A 22 33.77 -22.62 3.44
C LEU A 22 34.21 -23.57 4.57
N SER A 23 35.44 -23.38 5.06
CA SER A 23 35.94 -24.11 6.24
C SER A 23 35.40 -23.45 7.51
N ILE A 24 34.59 -24.19 8.29
CA ILE A 24 34.02 -23.74 9.56
C ILE A 24 34.26 -24.83 10.61
N GLY A 25 34.99 -24.49 11.67
CA GLY A 25 35.37 -25.45 12.70
C GLY A 25 36.24 -26.60 12.17
N GLY A 26 37.10 -26.33 11.17
CA GLY A 26 37.98 -27.32 10.55
C GLY A 26 37.29 -28.24 9.53
N LEU A 27 36.00 -28.05 9.26
CA LEU A 27 35.24 -28.87 8.31
C LEU A 27 34.77 -28.02 7.12
N LEU A 28 34.88 -28.57 5.90
CA LEU A 28 34.31 -27.94 4.71
C LEU A 28 32.78 -28.05 4.75
N ARG A 29 32.10 -26.91 4.70
CA ARG A 29 30.64 -26.78 4.69
C ARG A 29 30.18 -26.20 3.36
N SER A 30 29.06 -26.69 2.85
CA SER A 30 28.46 -26.22 1.58
C SER A 30 27.20 -25.40 1.86
N PHE A 31 27.09 -24.24 1.21
CA PHE A 31 26.00 -23.29 1.40
C PHE A 31 25.28 -22.98 0.08
N ARG A 32 23.97 -22.74 0.18
CA ARG A 32 23.12 -22.17 -0.88
C ARG A 32 22.54 -20.85 -0.38
N PHE A 33 22.34 -19.91 -1.30
CA PHE A 33 21.80 -18.60 -0.98
C PHE A 33 20.43 -18.39 -1.62
N PHE A 34 19.49 -17.86 -0.84
CA PHE A 34 18.19 -17.43 -1.31
C PHE A 34 18.06 -15.93 -1.05
N PHE A 35 18.05 -15.12 -2.12
CA PHE A 35 17.98 -13.68 -2.02
C PHE A 35 16.53 -13.19 -2.16
N ARG A 36 15.97 -12.62 -1.10
CA ARG A 36 14.63 -12.01 -1.09
C ARG A 36 14.74 -10.48 -1.01
N GLY A 37 14.56 -9.82 -2.14
CA GLY A 37 14.58 -8.35 -2.21
C GLY A 37 13.25 -7.74 -1.78
N THR A 38 13.04 -7.57 -0.46
CA THR A 38 11.78 -7.09 0.13
C THR A 38 11.88 -5.69 0.76
N GLY A 39 13.09 -5.16 0.95
CA GLY A 39 13.35 -3.93 1.69
C GLY A 39 13.17 -2.62 0.90
N TYR A 40 12.24 -2.59 -0.06
CA TYR A 40 12.04 -1.48 -0.98
C TYR A 40 10.67 -0.85 -0.78
N ASP A 41 10.60 0.49 -0.80
CA ASP A 41 9.32 1.17 -0.88
C ASP A 41 8.71 1.02 -2.29
N GLU A 42 7.41 1.31 -2.42
CA GLU A 42 6.73 1.13 -3.71
C GLU A 42 7.36 1.96 -4.84
N LYS A 43 7.92 3.13 -4.52
CA LYS A 43 8.56 3.99 -5.52
C LYS A 43 9.77 3.27 -6.13
N MET A 44 10.65 2.76 -5.29
CA MET A 44 11.85 2.03 -5.71
C MET A 44 11.47 0.73 -6.44
N VAL A 45 10.45 0.00 -5.98
CA VAL A 45 9.97 -1.21 -6.67
C VAL A 45 9.52 -0.88 -8.10
N ARG A 46 8.69 0.17 -8.26
CA ARG A 46 8.21 0.59 -9.59
C ARG A 46 9.36 0.95 -10.53
N GLU A 47 10.34 1.71 -10.03
CA GLU A 47 11.53 2.08 -10.81
C GLU A 47 12.40 0.86 -11.19
N MET A 48 12.59 -0.11 -10.28
CA MET A 48 13.43 -1.29 -10.51
C MET A 48 12.79 -2.35 -11.42
N GLU A 49 11.46 -2.44 -11.39
CA GLU A 49 10.66 -3.40 -12.17
C GLU A 49 10.05 -2.81 -13.44
N GLY A 50 10.45 -1.59 -13.84
CA GLY A 50 10.02 -0.99 -15.11
C GLY A 50 8.54 -0.56 -15.17
N LEU A 51 7.93 -0.37 -14.00
CA LEU A 51 6.54 0.04 -13.87
C LEU A 51 6.43 1.58 -13.88
N GLU A 52 5.31 2.08 -14.38
CA GLU A 52 4.96 3.49 -14.24
C GLU A 52 4.92 3.93 -12.76
N ALA A 53 5.12 5.22 -12.50
CA ALA A 53 5.12 5.79 -11.15
C ALA A 53 3.78 5.62 -10.41
N SER A 54 3.78 5.83 -9.09
CA SER A 54 2.64 5.53 -8.20
C SER A 54 1.31 6.23 -8.53
N GLY A 55 1.33 7.30 -9.34
CA GLY A 55 0.12 7.99 -9.84
C GLY A 55 -0.56 7.31 -11.04
N SER A 56 0.05 6.28 -11.63
CA SER A 56 -0.46 5.54 -12.78
C SER A 56 -1.89 5.02 -12.60
N THR A 57 -2.60 4.78 -13.69
CA THR A 57 -3.85 4.02 -13.71
C THR A 57 -3.65 2.59 -13.18
N TYR A 58 -2.49 1.96 -13.39
CA TYR A 58 -2.14 0.64 -12.84
C TYR A 58 -1.56 0.80 -11.43
N ILE A 59 -2.41 0.57 -10.44
CA ILE A 59 -2.13 0.96 -9.04
C ILE A 59 -1.30 -0.05 -8.27
N CYS A 60 -1.26 -1.31 -8.72
CA CYS A 60 -0.63 -2.39 -7.99
C CYS A 60 0.74 -2.74 -8.58
N THR A 61 1.65 -3.17 -7.72
CA THR A 61 2.92 -3.78 -8.11
C THR A 61 2.84 -5.31 -8.16
N LEU A 62 1.69 -5.88 -7.80
CA LEU A 62 1.48 -7.32 -7.63
C LEU A 62 0.42 -7.88 -8.60
N CYS A 63 -0.57 -7.08 -8.98
CA CYS A 63 -1.61 -7.44 -9.95
C CYS A 63 -1.74 -6.37 -11.06
N ASP A 64 -2.64 -6.59 -12.00
CA ASP A 64 -2.84 -5.73 -13.18
C ASP A 64 -4.04 -4.80 -13.11
N SER A 65 -4.73 -4.76 -11.97
CA SER A 65 -5.94 -3.94 -11.83
C SER A 65 -5.65 -2.45 -11.93
N THR A 66 -6.54 -1.78 -12.63
CA THR A 66 -6.58 -0.33 -12.68
C THR A 66 -7.16 0.28 -11.41
N ARG A 67 -6.97 1.57 -11.21
CA ARG A 67 -7.55 2.32 -10.08
C ARG A 67 -9.07 2.22 -10.02
N ALA A 68 -9.72 2.29 -11.18
CA ALA A 68 -11.17 2.24 -11.28
C ALA A 68 -11.68 0.83 -10.93
N GLU A 69 -11.10 -0.21 -11.55
CA GLU A 69 -11.45 -1.60 -11.27
C GLU A 69 -11.24 -1.95 -9.80
N ALA A 70 -10.12 -1.56 -9.21
CA ALA A 70 -9.80 -1.82 -7.81
C ALA A 70 -10.69 -1.04 -6.82
N SER A 71 -11.33 0.05 -7.26
CA SER A 71 -12.32 0.75 -6.44
C SER A 71 -13.70 0.07 -6.46
N GLN A 72 -14.01 -0.67 -7.53
CA GLN A 72 -15.25 -1.43 -7.65
C GLN A 72 -15.13 -2.82 -7.00
N ASN A 73 -14.01 -3.50 -7.26
CA ASN A 73 -13.63 -4.76 -6.62
C ASN A 73 -12.43 -4.48 -5.72
N MET A 74 -12.66 -4.35 -4.40
CA MET A 74 -11.59 -3.95 -3.48
C MET A 74 -10.77 -5.12 -2.91
N VAL A 75 -11.29 -6.35 -2.91
CA VAL A 75 -10.73 -7.49 -2.13
C VAL A 75 -10.44 -8.74 -2.94
N LEU A 76 -10.98 -8.87 -4.16
CA LEU A 76 -10.83 -10.10 -4.95
C LEU A 76 -9.81 -9.90 -6.06
N HIS A 77 -8.53 -10.06 -5.69
CA HIS A 77 -7.39 -9.95 -6.60
C HIS A 77 -6.39 -11.06 -6.33
N SER A 78 -5.62 -11.42 -7.35
CA SER A 78 -4.53 -12.40 -7.25
C SER A 78 -3.20 -11.74 -7.61
N ILE A 79 -2.12 -12.22 -7.01
CA ILE A 79 -0.77 -11.82 -7.41
C ILE A 79 -0.48 -12.48 -8.76
N THR A 80 -0.25 -11.67 -9.78
CA THR A 80 0.06 -12.12 -11.15
C THR A 80 1.46 -11.70 -11.58
N ARG A 81 1.89 -10.49 -11.23
CA ARG A 81 3.15 -9.92 -11.70
C ARG A 81 4.36 -10.67 -11.17
N SER A 82 5.33 -10.85 -12.04
CA SER A 82 6.67 -11.36 -11.70
C SER A 82 7.75 -10.61 -12.49
N HIS A 83 9.01 -10.74 -12.05
CA HIS A 83 10.14 -10.11 -12.73
C HIS A 83 10.32 -10.62 -14.18
N GLU A 84 10.12 -11.92 -14.39
CA GLU A 84 10.22 -12.57 -15.71
C GLU A 84 9.11 -12.06 -16.64
N GLU A 85 7.87 -12.05 -16.17
CA GLU A 85 6.74 -11.52 -16.94
C GLU A 85 6.94 -10.03 -17.30
N ASN A 86 7.47 -9.21 -16.38
CA ASN A 86 7.75 -7.80 -16.68
C ASN A 86 8.83 -7.65 -17.77
N LEU A 87 9.84 -8.54 -17.82
CA LEU A 87 10.84 -8.53 -18.89
C LEU A 87 10.19 -8.85 -20.24
N GLU A 88 9.30 -9.84 -20.30
CA GLU A 88 8.56 -10.19 -21.51
C GLU A 88 7.63 -9.06 -21.97
N ARG A 89 6.87 -8.47 -21.03
CA ARG A 89 5.99 -7.32 -21.29
C ARG A 89 6.78 -6.13 -21.84
N TYR A 90 7.98 -5.87 -21.32
CA TYR A 90 8.84 -4.82 -21.86
C TYR A 90 9.29 -5.12 -23.30
N GLU A 91 9.61 -6.37 -23.65
CA GLU A 91 9.97 -6.70 -25.04
C GLU A 91 8.77 -6.53 -25.99
N ILE A 92 7.54 -6.82 -25.53
CA ILE A 92 6.30 -6.48 -26.28
C ILE A 92 6.18 -4.97 -26.47
N TRP A 93 6.34 -4.19 -25.40
CA TRP A 93 6.32 -2.72 -25.46
C TRP A 93 7.34 -2.16 -26.46
N ARG A 94 8.58 -2.68 -26.41
CA ARG A 94 9.69 -2.21 -27.26
C ARG A 94 9.52 -2.57 -28.72
N THR A 95 8.99 -3.76 -29.01
CA THR A 95 8.90 -4.28 -30.38
C THR A 95 7.58 -3.94 -31.07
N ASN A 96 6.52 -3.66 -30.30
CA ASN A 96 5.15 -3.43 -30.78
C ASN A 96 4.76 -4.41 -31.91
N PRO A 97 4.73 -5.73 -31.63
CA PRO A 97 4.58 -6.75 -32.67
C PRO A 97 3.21 -6.69 -33.38
N PHE A 98 2.23 -6.03 -32.77
CA PHE A 98 0.87 -5.88 -33.28
C PHE A 98 0.61 -4.51 -33.93
N SER A 99 1.62 -3.63 -34.00
CA SER A 99 1.48 -2.26 -34.54
C SER A 99 0.33 -1.47 -33.90
N GLU A 100 0.15 -1.64 -32.60
CA GLU A 100 -0.90 -0.99 -31.80
C GLU A 100 -0.58 0.49 -31.58
N SER A 101 -1.63 1.28 -31.32
CA SER A 101 -1.45 2.65 -30.83
C SER A 101 -0.80 2.67 -29.44
N ALA A 102 -0.32 3.83 -28.99
CA ALA A 102 0.35 3.96 -27.70
C ALA A 102 -0.54 3.54 -26.52
N ASP A 103 -1.84 3.87 -26.55
CA ASP A 103 -2.78 3.56 -25.47
C ASP A 103 -3.15 2.06 -25.46
N GLU A 104 -3.37 1.46 -26.63
CA GLU A 104 -3.64 0.02 -26.78
C GLU A 104 -2.43 -0.81 -26.33
N LEU A 105 -1.22 -0.44 -26.77
CA LEU A 105 0.01 -1.13 -26.38
C LEU A 105 0.27 -0.99 -24.87
N ARG A 106 0.04 0.20 -24.31
CA ARG A 106 0.15 0.46 -22.86
C ARG A 106 -0.81 -0.42 -22.07
N ASP A 107 -2.03 -0.62 -22.56
CA ASP A 107 -2.98 -1.53 -21.92
C ASP A 107 -2.57 -2.99 -22.05
N ARG A 108 -2.07 -3.42 -23.22
CA ARG A 108 -1.55 -4.77 -23.41
C ARG A 108 -0.46 -5.13 -22.41
N VAL A 109 0.50 -4.23 -22.19
CA VAL A 109 1.63 -4.45 -21.27
C VAL A 109 1.35 -4.02 -19.84
N LYS A 110 0.12 -3.58 -19.54
CA LYS A 110 -0.34 -3.13 -18.22
C LYS A 110 0.62 -2.10 -17.58
N GLY A 111 1.11 -1.15 -18.38
CA GLY A 111 1.99 -0.07 -17.92
C GLY A 111 3.43 -0.46 -17.62
N VAL A 112 3.95 -1.56 -18.19
CA VAL A 112 5.38 -1.87 -18.22
C VAL A 112 6.01 -1.22 -19.46
N SER A 113 6.63 -0.06 -19.30
CA SER A 113 7.19 0.75 -20.40
C SER A 113 8.70 0.97 -20.32
N ALA A 114 9.34 0.47 -19.26
CA ALA A 114 10.79 0.46 -19.08
C ALA A 114 11.27 -0.96 -18.79
N LYS A 115 12.55 -1.25 -19.10
CA LYS A 115 13.12 -2.58 -18.89
C LYS A 115 13.35 -2.81 -17.39
N PRO A 116 12.80 -3.87 -16.78
CA PRO A 116 13.16 -4.27 -15.43
C PRO A 116 14.67 -4.48 -15.30
N PHE A 117 15.26 -3.96 -14.23
CA PHE A 117 16.71 -4.03 -14.01
C PHE A 117 17.08 -5.00 -12.88
N MET A 118 16.31 -5.01 -11.79
CA MET A 118 16.61 -5.79 -10.60
C MET A 118 15.35 -6.50 -10.12
N GLU A 119 15.41 -7.83 -10.02
CA GLU A 119 14.34 -8.64 -9.46
C GLU A 119 14.08 -8.31 -7.99
N THR A 120 12.82 -7.94 -7.72
CA THR A 120 12.23 -7.72 -6.41
C THR A 120 11.27 -8.86 -6.06
N GLN A 121 11.13 -9.15 -4.76
CA GLN A 121 10.12 -10.12 -4.33
C GLN A 121 8.73 -9.46 -4.39
N PRO A 122 7.71 -10.07 -5.00
CA PRO A 122 6.34 -9.57 -4.93
C PRO A 122 5.84 -9.64 -3.49
N THR A 123 5.89 -8.52 -2.78
CA THR A 123 5.49 -8.37 -1.38
C THR A 123 5.02 -6.93 -1.10
N LEU A 124 4.57 -6.70 0.13
CA LEU A 124 4.24 -5.39 0.69
C LEU A 124 5.31 -4.91 1.68
N ASP A 125 5.66 -3.62 1.64
CA ASP A 125 6.42 -2.99 2.72
C ASP A 125 5.47 -2.53 3.85
N ALA A 126 5.63 -3.15 5.02
CA ALA A 126 4.80 -2.88 6.19
C ALA A 126 4.95 -1.45 6.73
N LEU A 127 6.14 -0.83 6.63
CA LEU A 127 6.35 0.51 7.19
C LEU A 127 5.63 1.57 6.36
N HIS A 128 5.85 1.60 5.05
CA HIS A 128 5.17 2.57 4.20
C HIS A 128 3.68 2.25 4.04
N CYS A 129 3.26 0.98 4.19
CA CYS A 129 1.85 0.63 4.33
C CYS A 129 1.21 1.32 5.54
N ASP A 130 1.81 1.21 6.73
CA ASP A 130 1.31 1.86 7.95
C ASP A 130 1.22 3.39 7.77
N ILE A 131 2.25 4.01 7.18
CA ILE A 131 2.29 5.47 6.93
C ILE A 131 1.23 5.88 5.90
N GLY A 132 1.07 5.10 4.82
CA GLY A 132 0.11 5.35 3.75
C GLY A 132 -1.33 5.26 4.26
N ASN A 133 -1.66 4.18 4.95
CA ASN A 133 -2.99 3.98 5.53
C ASN A 133 -3.31 5.03 6.61
N ALA A 134 -2.36 5.36 7.50
CA ALA A 134 -2.57 6.43 8.49
C ALA A 134 -2.78 7.80 7.84
N THR A 135 -2.09 8.10 6.74
CA THR A 135 -2.30 9.33 5.97
C THR A 135 -3.70 9.36 5.36
N GLU A 136 -4.21 8.21 4.92
CA GLU A 136 -5.55 8.10 4.36
C GLU A 136 -6.64 8.27 5.43
N PHE A 137 -6.50 7.61 6.59
CA PHE A 137 -7.39 7.82 7.73
C PHE A 137 -7.37 9.27 8.23
N TYR A 138 -6.21 9.93 8.27
CA TYR A 138 -6.12 11.34 8.64
C TYR A 138 -6.89 12.25 7.66
N LYS A 139 -7.01 11.88 6.38
CA LYS A 139 -7.86 12.59 5.42
C LYS A 139 -9.34 12.27 5.64
N ILE A 140 -9.69 11.01 5.91
CA ILE A 140 -11.07 10.64 6.30
C ILE A 140 -11.51 11.48 7.50
N PHE A 141 -10.69 11.58 8.56
CA PHE A 141 -11.03 12.39 9.73
C PHE A 141 -11.28 13.87 9.39
N GLN A 142 -10.47 14.47 8.50
CA GLN A 142 -10.72 15.84 8.04
C GLN A 142 -12.05 15.97 7.30
N ASP A 143 -12.35 15.02 6.41
CA ASP A 143 -13.55 15.03 5.59
C ASP A 143 -14.82 14.79 6.43
N GLU A 144 -14.73 13.97 7.48
CA GLU A 144 -15.84 13.72 8.42
C GLU A 144 -16.13 14.91 9.33
N ILE A 145 -15.11 15.64 9.78
CA ILE A 145 -15.28 16.91 10.51
C ILE A 145 -15.97 17.96 9.61
N GLY A 146 -15.68 17.92 8.32
CA GLY A 146 -16.25 18.85 7.33
C GLY A 146 -17.59 18.45 6.73
N GLU A 147 -18.11 17.27 7.08
CA GLU A 147 -19.32 16.67 6.50
C GLU A 147 -19.28 16.63 4.96
N MET A 148 -18.14 16.20 4.41
CA MET A 148 -17.92 16.08 2.95
C MET A 148 -18.96 15.23 2.21
N TYR A 149 -19.65 14.34 2.93
CA TYR A 149 -20.73 13.52 2.39
C TYR A 149 -22.00 14.33 2.04
N GLN A 150 -22.17 15.54 2.61
CA GLN A 150 -23.26 16.46 2.29
C GLN A 150 -22.81 17.61 1.36
N LYS A 151 -21.55 18.03 1.46
CA LYS A 151 -21.02 19.19 0.74
C LYS A 151 -20.26 18.78 -0.51
N VAL A 152 -20.79 19.15 -1.68
CA VAL A 152 -20.08 18.97 -2.95
C VAL A 152 -19.12 20.14 -3.15
N ASN A 153 -17.82 19.86 -3.03
CA ASN A 153 -16.70 20.76 -3.39
C ASN A 153 -16.46 21.98 -2.47
N PRO A 154 -16.03 21.79 -1.21
CA PRO A 154 -15.73 22.89 -0.29
C PRO A 154 -14.51 23.71 -0.72
N ALA A 155 -14.47 24.97 -0.28
CA ALA A 155 -13.36 25.86 -0.55
C ALA A 155 -12.07 25.40 0.15
N ARG A 156 -10.92 25.85 -0.37
CA ARG A 156 -9.61 25.54 0.21
C ARG A 156 -9.48 26.02 1.66
N GLU A 157 -10.11 27.15 1.99
CA GLU A 157 -10.11 27.71 3.34
C GLU A 157 -10.92 26.84 4.32
N GLU A 158 -12.07 26.33 3.92
CA GLU A 158 -12.87 25.39 4.75
C GLU A 158 -12.07 24.12 5.06
N ARG A 159 -11.43 23.51 4.05
CA ARG A 159 -10.56 22.33 4.27
C ARG A 159 -9.40 22.64 5.22
N ARG A 160 -8.84 23.86 5.17
CA ARG A 160 -7.79 24.30 6.08
C ARG A 160 -8.33 24.46 7.52
N CYS A 161 -9.54 24.96 7.68
CA CYS A 161 -10.22 25.06 8.98
C CYS A 161 -10.45 23.68 9.59
N TRP A 162 -10.94 22.69 8.83
CA TRP A 162 -11.16 21.33 9.34
C TRP A 162 -9.86 20.65 9.77
N ARG A 163 -8.79 20.81 8.97
CA ARG A 163 -7.45 20.34 9.37
C ARG A 163 -6.97 20.99 10.67
N SER A 164 -7.13 22.30 10.79
CA SER A 164 -6.75 23.04 12.00
C SER A 164 -7.53 22.56 13.23
N ALA A 165 -8.83 22.30 13.08
CA ALA A 165 -9.67 21.76 14.15
C ALA A 165 -9.21 20.36 14.59
N LEU A 166 -8.99 19.45 13.63
CA LEU A 166 -8.44 18.11 13.91
C LEU A 166 -7.10 18.18 14.64
N ASP A 167 -6.16 18.97 14.12
CA ASP A 167 -4.83 19.16 14.69
C ASP A 167 -4.87 19.71 16.12
N LYS A 168 -5.75 20.69 16.37
CA LYS A 168 -5.94 21.28 17.70
C LYS A 168 -6.46 20.23 18.69
N GLN A 169 -7.42 19.42 18.27
CA GLN A 169 -8.04 18.40 19.10
C GLN A 169 -7.07 17.24 19.42
N LEU A 170 -6.36 16.73 18.41
CA LEU A 170 -5.32 15.71 18.58
C LEU A 170 -4.17 16.21 19.48
N ARG A 171 -3.79 17.49 19.36
CA ARG A 171 -2.80 18.09 20.28
C ARG A 171 -3.30 18.14 21.72
N LYS A 172 -4.56 18.55 21.92
CA LYS A 172 -5.16 18.74 23.25
C LYS A 172 -5.26 17.40 24.00
N LYS A 173 -5.88 16.41 23.37
CA LYS A 173 -6.26 15.12 23.97
C LYS A 173 -5.17 14.07 23.83
N MET A 174 -4.62 13.88 22.62
CA MET A 174 -3.64 12.82 22.33
C MET A 174 -2.18 13.26 22.49
N LYS A 175 -1.92 14.54 22.78
CA LYS A 175 -0.56 15.14 22.79
C LYS A 175 0.20 14.89 21.48
N LEU A 176 -0.52 14.92 20.35
CA LEU A 176 0.05 14.78 19.02
C LEU A 176 0.31 16.17 18.41
N LYS A 177 1.57 16.47 18.13
CA LYS A 177 1.95 17.71 17.42
C LYS A 177 1.75 17.50 15.92
N PRO A 178 1.07 18.41 15.20
CA PRO A 178 0.92 18.32 13.75
C PRO A 178 2.27 18.18 13.05
N VAL A 179 2.31 17.36 12.01
CA VAL A 179 3.50 17.09 11.21
C VAL A 179 3.26 17.48 9.76
N MET A 180 4.28 17.98 9.07
CA MET A 180 4.16 18.29 7.64
C MET A 180 4.02 17.05 6.78
N ARG A 181 4.74 15.97 7.14
CA ARG A 181 4.66 14.66 6.48
C ARG A 181 4.43 13.58 7.52
N MET A 182 3.49 12.69 7.24
CA MET A 182 3.21 11.53 8.10
C MET A 182 4.48 10.68 8.23
N ASN A 183 4.84 10.35 9.47
CA ASN A 183 5.95 9.45 9.79
C ASN A 183 5.44 8.24 10.58
N GLY A 184 6.26 7.20 10.69
CA GLY A 184 5.86 5.96 11.34
C GLY A 184 5.44 6.12 12.81
N ASN A 185 6.08 7.01 13.57
CA ASN A 185 5.71 7.24 14.97
C ASN A 185 4.35 7.92 15.10
N TYR A 186 4.07 8.90 14.24
CA TYR A 186 2.76 9.54 14.20
C TYR A 186 1.68 8.54 13.76
N ALA A 187 1.93 7.75 12.71
CA ALA A 187 1.02 6.72 12.22
C ALA A 187 0.61 5.73 13.33
N ARG A 188 1.58 5.20 14.08
CA ARG A 188 1.31 4.28 15.20
C ARG A 188 0.45 4.89 16.31
N ARG A 189 0.64 6.18 16.61
CA ARG A 189 -0.15 6.87 17.64
C ARG A 189 -1.53 7.33 17.12
N LEU A 190 -1.64 7.63 15.83
CA LEU A 190 -2.89 8.03 15.20
C LEU A 190 -3.84 6.85 15.06
N MET A 191 -3.34 5.68 14.62
CA MET A 191 -4.16 4.50 14.35
C MET A 191 -4.48 3.74 15.64
N THR A 192 -5.35 4.29 16.49
CA THR A 192 -5.79 3.70 17.76
C THR A 192 -7.28 3.94 18.01
N ARG A 193 -7.88 3.13 18.90
CA ARG A 193 -9.26 3.31 19.36
C ARG A 193 -9.47 4.67 20.04
N GLU A 194 -8.51 5.09 20.86
CA GLU A 194 -8.59 6.37 21.58
C GLU A 194 -8.63 7.56 20.60
N THR A 195 -7.81 7.53 19.54
CA THR A 195 -7.83 8.60 18.53
C THR A 195 -9.19 8.72 17.87
N VAL A 196 -9.83 7.61 17.47
CA VAL A 196 -11.12 7.69 16.78
C VAL A 196 -12.20 8.26 17.71
N GLU A 197 -12.21 7.94 19.00
CA GLU A 197 -13.13 8.57 19.97
C GLU A 197 -12.89 10.08 20.07
N VAL A 198 -11.63 10.51 20.14
CA VAL A 198 -11.26 11.93 20.18
C VAL A 198 -11.70 12.67 18.91
N VAL A 199 -11.63 12.01 17.74
CA VAL A 199 -12.11 12.57 16.47
C VAL A 199 -13.64 12.62 16.45
N CYS A 200 -14.32 11.59 16.96
CA CYS A 200 -15.77 11.54 17.05
C CYS A 200 -16.36 12.70 17.86
N GLU A 201 -15.64 13.27 18.85
CA GLU A 201 -16.05 14.50 19.55
C GLU A 201 -16.30 15.69 18.59
N LEU A 202 -15.66 15.71 17.41
CA LEU A 202 -15.78 16.77 16.41
C LEU A 202 -16.76 16.44 15.28
N VAL A 203 -17.17 15.19 15.12
CA VAL A 203 -18.08 14.76 14.05
C VAL A 203 -19.52 14.96 14.51
N PRO A 204 -20.41 15.67 13.79
CA PRO A 204 -21.75 15.95 14.28
C PRO A 204 -22.68 14.72 14.33
N SER A 205 -22.69 13.92 13.26
CA SER A 205 -23.63 12.79 13.12
C SER A 205 -23.17 11.54 13.88
N GLU A 206 -24.04 10.99 14.72
CA GLU A 206 -23.75 9.76 15.49
C GLU A 206 -23.62 8.53 14.59
N GLU A 207 -24.34 8.48 13.47
CA GLU A 207 -24.20 7.41 12.48
C GLU A 207 -22.79 7.39 11.87
N ARG A 208 -22.26 8.57 11.52
CA ARG A 208 -20.89 8.74 11.02
C ARG A 208 -19.85 8.32 12.06
N ARG A 209 -20.07 8.67 13.34
CA ARG A 209 -19.21 8.25 14.44
C ARG A 209 -19.14 6.73 14.58
N LYS A 210 -20.30 6.04 14.52
CA LYS A 210 -20.36 4.58 14.56
C LYS A 210 -19.56 3.95 13.41
N ALA A 211 -19.74 4.47 12.19
CA ALA A 211 -19.00 3.98 11.02
C ALA A 211 -17.48 4.18 11.15
N LEU A 212 -17.03 5.34 11.65
CA LEU A 212 -15.61 5.59 11.91
C LEU A 212 -15.01 4.62 12.93
N ARG A 213 -15.74 4.37 14.03
CA ARG A 213 -15.33 3.41 15.06
C ARG A 213 -15.21 2.01 14.50
N GLU A 214 -16.22 1.56 13.75
CA GLU A 214 -16.22 0.24 13.11
C GLU A 214 -15.05 0.11 12.12
N LEU A 215 -14.82 1.12 11.29
CA LEU A 215 -13.72 1.14 10.34
C LEU A 215 -12.35 1.06 11.04
N MET A 216 -12.15 1.82 12.12
CA MET A 216 -10.93 1.76 12.92
C MET A 216 -10.76 0.40 13.61
N GLU A 217 -11.85 -0.17 14.14
CA GLU A 217 -11.81 -1.46 14.80
C GLU A 217 -11.37 -2.57 13.83
N LEU A 218 -11.98 -2.63 12.65
CA LEU A 218 -11.59 -3.58 11.60
C LEU A 218 -10.13 -3.40 11.19
N TYR A 219 -9.67 -2.15 11.00
CA TYR A 219 -8.26 -1.87 10.72
C TYR A 219 -7.34 -2.44 11.81
N LEU A 220 -7.67 -2.23 13.09
CA LEU A 220 -6.89 -2.72 14.21
C LEU A 220 -6.89 -4.25 14.33
N GLN A 221 -7.97 -4.92 13.92
CA GLN A 221 -8.03 -6.39 13.86
C GLN A 221 -7.19 -6.96 12.72
N MET A 222 -7.09 -6.26 11.58
CA MET A 222 -6.29 -6.72 10.44
C MET A 222 -4.80 -6.40 10.58
N LYS A 223 -4.46 -5.25 11.19
CA LYS A 223 -3.09 -4.73 11.26
C LYS A 223 -2.02 -5.70 11.79
N PRO A 224 -2.27 -6.52 12.83
CA PRO A 224 -1.27 -7.46 13.33
C PRO A 224 -0.78 -8.44 12.26
N VAL A 225 -1.62 -8.80 11.29
CA VAL A 225 -1.31 -9.82 10.28
C VAL A 225 -0.13 -9.42 9.40
N TRP A 226 -0.06 -8.16 8.95
CA TRP A 226 1.06 -7.68 8.12
C TRP A 226 2.22 -7.08 8.93
N ARG A 227 2.08 -6.95 10.27
CA ARG A 227 3.09 -6.30 11.12
C ARG A 227 3.81 -7.23 12.07
N SER A 228 3.19 -8.34 12.45
CA SER A 228 3.79 -9.37 13.29
C SER A 228 4.98 -10.03 12.58
N THR A 229 5.92 -10.56 13.37
CA THR A 229 7.05 -11.32 12.83
C THR A 229 6.61 -12.70 12.36
N CYS A 230 5.69 -13.34 13.09
CA CYS A 230 5.12 -14.63 12.73
C CYS A 230 3.60 -14.63 13.01
N PRO A 231 2.77 -14.10 12.10
CA PRO A 231 1.35 -13.90 12.37
C PRO A 231 0.58 -15.21 12.62
N ALA A 232 1.02 -16.33 12.01
CA ALA A 232 0.44 -17.65 12.26
C ALA A 232 0.60 -18.15 13.71
N ARG A 233 1.60 -17.64 14.45
CA ARG A 233 1.82 -17.97 15.86
C ARG A 233 1.32 -16.86 16.77
N ASP A 234 1.63 -15.62 16.43
CA ASP A 234 1.44 -14.48 17.34
C ASP A 234 0.00 -13.93 17.30
N CYS A 235 -0.74 -14.14 16.20
CA CYS A 235 -2.11 -13.66 16.01
C CYS A 235 -2.94 -14.55 15.04
N PRO A 236 -3.07 -15.88 15.33
CA PRO A 236 -3.69 -16.84 14.41
C PRO A 236 -5.17 -16.54 14.11
N ASP A 237 -5.92 -16.07 15.10
CA ASP A 237 -7.35 -15.74 14.94
C ASP A 237 -7.54 -14.59 13.95
N GLN A 238 -6.69 -13.57 14.01
CA GLN A 238 -6.70 -12.45 13.07
C GLN A 238 -6.32 -12.90 11.66
N VAL A 239 -5.36 -13.83 11.51
CA VAL A 239 -5.03 -14.43 10.20
C VAL A 239 -6.25 -15.14 9.63
N CYS A 240 -6.92 -15.98 10.43
CA CYS A 240 -8.09 -16.74 9.99
C CYS A 240 -9.27 -15.84 9.58
N ARG A 241 -9.44 -14.69 10.27
CA ARG A 241 -10.54 -13.75 10.02
C ARG A 241 -10.21 -12.65 9.02
N TYR A 242 -8.98 -12.59 8.51
CA TYR A 242 -8.51 -11.47 7.70
C TYR A 242 -9.41 -11.21 6.49
N SER A 243 -9.75 -12.25 5.72
CA SER A 243 -10.59 -12.12 4.52
C SER A 243 -12.01 -11.62 4.84
N PHE A 244 -12.60 -12.07 5.95
CA PHE A 244 -13.91 -11.58 6.38
C PHE A 244 -13.84 -10.11 6.82
N ASN A 245 -12.82 -9.76 7.58
CA ASN A 245 -12.62 -8.38 8.04
C ASN A 245 -12.33 -7.43 6.88
N SER A 246 -11.54 -7.85 5.87
CA SER A 246 -11.25 -7.02 4.70
C SER A 246 -12.48 -6.82 3.81
N GLN A 247 -13.32 -7.85 3.65
CA GLN A 247 -14.63 -7.72 2.98
C GLN A 247 -15.53 -6.71 3.69
N ARG A 248 -15.70 -6.82 5.01
CA ARG A 248 -16.51 -5.88 5.78
C ARG A 248 -15.93 -4.46 5.73
N PHE A 249 -14.60 -4.33 5.80
CA PHE A 249 -13.93 -3.05 5.68
C PHE A 249 -14.22 -2.39 4.32
N ALA A 250 -14.08 -3.14 3.23
CA ALA A 250 -14.38 -2.68 1.88
C ALA A 250 -15.86 -2.30 1.70
N GLU A 251 -16.79 -3.04 2.30
CA GLU A 251 -18.22 -2.74 2.28
C GLU A 251 -18.52 -1.38 2.94
N ILE A 252 -17.90 -1.11 4.10
CA ILE A 252 -18.06 0.19 4.77
C ILE A 252 -17.51 1.33 3.89
N LEU A 253 -16.37 1.11 3.23
CA LEU A 253 -15.82 2.10 2.30
C LEU A 253 -16.73 2.37 1.10
N SER A 254 -17.26 1.31 0.48
CA SER A 254 -18.08 1.42 -0.74
C SER A 254 -19.48 1.96 -0.49
N THR A 255 -20.00 1.82 0.74
CA THR A 255 -21.32 2.32 1.13
C THR A 255 -21.20 3.67 1.85
N THR A 256 -20.61 3.66 3.03
CA THR A 256 -20.63 4.77 3.98
C THR A 256 -19.62 5.85 3.60
N PHE A 257 -18.51 5.48 2.97
CA PHE A 257 -17.49 6.43 2.49
C PHE A 257 -17.47 6.54 0.96
N LYS A 258 -18.58 6.19 0.29
CA LYS A 258 -18.70 6.23 -1.19
C LYS A 258 -18.29 7.57 -1.78
N TYR A 259 -18.66 8.68 -1.12
CA TYR A 259 -18.31 10.04 -1.54
C TYR A 259 -16.80 10.26 -1.76
N ARG A 260 -15.95 9.42 -1.15
CA ARG A 260 -14.50 9.46 -1.25
C ARG A 260 -13.93 8.36 -2.16
N TYR A 261 -14.53 7.17 -2.15
CA TYR A 261 -14.00 5.97 -2.81
C TYR A 261 -14.69 5.63 -4.14
N ASP A 262 -15.59 6.48 -4.65
CA ASP A 262 -16.20 6.33 -5.97
C ASP A 262 -15.16 6.51 -7.09
N GLY A 263 -14.79 5.42 -7.75
CA GLY A 263 -13.79 5.38 -8.83
C GLY A 263 -12.34 5.57 -8.39
N LYS A 264 -12.05 5.60 -7.08
CA LYS A 264 -10.71 5.90 -6.54
C LYS A 264 -10.39 5.06 -5.30
N ILE A 265 -9.19 4.50 -5.27
CA ILE A 265 -8.60 3.83 -4.10
C ILE A 265 -7.09 4.13 -4.05
N THR A 266 -6.49 4.13 -2.86
CA THR A 266 -5.04 4.31 -2.72
C THR A 266 -4.31 2.98 -2.94
N ASN A 267 -3.07 3.04 -3.44
CA ASN A 267 -2.28 1.84 -3.74
C ASN A 267 -2.06 0.96 -2.49
N TYR A 268 -1.77 1.57 -1.34
CA TYR A 268 -1.59 0.83 -0.08
C TYR A 268 -2.89 0.23 0.45
N LEU A 269 -4.03 0.92 0.29
CA LEU A 269 -5.31 0.37 0.71
C LEU A 269 -5.70 -0.83 -0.16
N HIS A 270 -5.50 -0.74 -1.47
CA HIS A 270 -5.68 -1.87 -2.39
C HIS A 270 -4.76 -3.07 -2.06
N LYS A 271 -3.50 -2.83 -1.67
CA LYS A 271 -2.60 -3.93 -1.25
C LYS A 271 -2.90 -4.49 0.14
N THR A 272 -3.62 -3.73 0.97
CA THR A 272 -4.00 -4.15 2.33
C THR A 272 -5.25 -5.02 2.30
N LEU A 273 -6.20 -4.72 1.41
CA LEU A 273 -7.49 -5.40 1.28
C LEU A 273 -7.41 -6.62 0.36
#